data_AF-A0A0F7S5L5-F1
#
_entry.id   AF-A0A0F7S5L5-F1
#
_cell.length_a   1.000
_cell.length_b   1.000
_cell.length_c   1.000
_cell.angle_alpha   90.00
_cell.angle_beta   90.00
_cell.angle_gamma   90.00
#
_symmetry.space_group_name_H-M   'P 1'
#
loop_
_entity.id
_entity.type
_entity.pdbx_description
1 polymer ?
#
loop_
_entity_poly.entity_id
_entity_poly.type
_entity_poly.pdbx_seq_one_letter_code
_entity_poly.pdbx_strand_id
1 'polypeptide(L)'
;MKIIPYSSLTLLLVVVLGVAFAMPPLTGALPPLPPNPPVVNLQPPTSPPPPPPPFEVEQPDLPALESTFSRYYTTYQNAQLQRARSNLLHFHPLDLTKKRLKMQFHYLRLTLSDISISKRAKILSKINHLRLSGYRFAHEIDPGLHVRLGTPWVFDRFGPYPAKRLFKLKHWDLKKGEGERVVRQELENASLAMDGQSYLESDPRAGEVRLVYTDDVELLHSGMEYLQAKLGEMGRVRV
;
A
#
# COMPACT_ATOMS: atom_id res chain seq x y z
N MET A 1 0.78 -60.21 -2.33
CA MET A 1 2.13 -60.09 -1.71
C MET A 1 2.47 -58.60 -1.72
N LYS A 2 2.19 -57.75 -0.72
CA LYS A 2 2.68 -57.66 0.68
C LYS A 2 4.18 -57.91 0.79
N ILE A 3 5.00 -56.84 0.85
CA ILE A 3 6.03 -56.55 1.89
C ILE A 3 6.32 -55.02 1.95
N ILE A 4 5.89 -54.40 3.03
CA ILE A 4 6.55 -53.34 3.84
C ILE A 4 6.30 -53.84 5.30
N PRO A 5 7.02 -53.52 6.41
CA PRO A 5 7.89 -52.36 6.77
C PRO A 5 9.11 -52.70 7.67
N TYR A 6 9.70 -51.63 8.27
CA TYR A 6 10.68 -51.56 9.38
C TYR A 6 12.13 -51.54 8.91
N SER A 7 13.00 -50.61 9.33
CA SER A 7 13.42 -50.19 10.68
C SER A 7 14.57 -49.16 10.47
N SER A 8 14.94 -48.19 11.30
CA SER A 8 14.56 -47.75 12.64
C SER A 8 15.09 -46.32 12.83
N LEU A 9 14.27 -45.52 13.49
CA LEU A 9 14.61 -44.46 14.43
C LEU A 9 15.84 -44.81 15.30
N THR A 10 16.86 -43.93 15.40
CA THR A 10 17.65 -43.52 16.61
C THR A 10 19.13 -43.13 16.37
N LEU A 11 19.60 -42.21 17.23
CA LEU A 11 20.89 -41.46 17.31
C LEU A 11 21.01 -40.25 16.38
N LEU A 12 20.93 -38.99 16.82
CA LEU A 12 21.29 -38.31 18.08
C LEU A 12 22.74 -38.57 18.51
N LEU A 13 23.70 -37.75 18.05
CA LEU A 13 24.68 -37.06 18.90
C LEU A 13 25.67 -36.20 18.07
N VAL A 14 25.79 -34.93 18.48
CA VAL A 14 27.04 -34.16 18.60
C VAL A 14 27.80 -33.81 17.32
N VAL A 15 27.50 -32.63 16.79
CA VAL A 15 28.57 -31.71 16.35
C VAL A 15 28.48 -30.49 17.26
N VAL A 16 29.46 -30.41 18.15
CA VAL A 16 29.69 -29.36 19.14
C VAL A 16 30.92 -28.56 18.67
N LEU A 17 30.90 -27.26 18.99
CA LEU A 17 31.95 -26.22 18.94
C LEU A 17 32.06 -25.38 17.65
N GLY A 18 31.95 -24.05 17.71
CA GLY A 18 31.78 -23.21 18.89
C GLY A 18 31.66 -21.72 18.59
N VAL A 19 30.76 -21.06 19.32
CA VAL A 19 30.93 -19.69 19.82
C VAL A 19 30.28 -19.68 21.20
N ALA A 20 31.12 -19.76 22.23
CA ALA A 20 30.72 -19.63 23.62
C ALA A 20 30.64 -18.13 23.95
N PHE A 21 29.43 -17.60 24.16
CA PHE A 21 29.28 -16.37 24.94
C PHE A 21 29.27 -16.76 26.41
N ALA A 22 30.42 -16.56 27.06
CA ALA A 22 30.55 -16.65 28.50
C ALA A 22 29.76 -15.52 29.15
N MET A 23 28.76 -15.88 29.96
CA MET A 23 28.24 -14.99 30.98
C MET A 23 29.25 -14.91 32.13
N PRO A 24 29.61 -13.71 32.63
CA PRO A 24 30.46 -13.58 33.80
C PRO A 24 29.69 -13.90 35.10
N PRO A 25 30.37 -14.41 36.14
CA PRO A 25 29.75 -14.73 37.42
C PRO A 25 29.37 -13.46 38.21
N LEU A 26 28.16 -13.49 38.78
CA LEU A 26 27.71 -12.59 39.84
C LEU A 26 28.39 -12.96 41.15
N THR A 27 29.55 -12.36 41.46
CA THR A 27 30.04 -12.18 42.84
C THR A 27 31.25 -11.25 42.82
N GLY A 28 31.07 -10.03 43.33
CA GLY A 28 32.13 -9.05 43.55
C GLY A 28 31.58 -7.91 44.37
N ALA A 29 32.19 -7.66 45.53
CA ALA A 29 31.73 -6.81 46.60
C ALA A 29 31.35 -5.37 46.20
N LEU A 30 30.36 -4.83 46.91
CA LEU A 30 29.98 -3.41 46.88
C LEU A 30 31.18 -2.51 47.21
N PRO A 31 31.50 -1.48 46.40
CA PRO A 31 32.41 -0.42 46.81
C PRO A 31 31.77 0.46 47.90
N PRO A 32 32.56 1.04 48.82
CA PRO A 32 32.04 1.86 49.91
C PRO A 32 31.37 3.14 49.39
N LEU A 33 30.24 3.51 50.03
CA LEU A 33 29.54 4.77 49.75
C LEU A 33 30.47 5.98 49.95
N PRO A 34 30.48 6.96 49.03
CA PRO A 34 31.04 8.27 49.32
C PRO A 34 30.19 9.00 50.38
N PRO A 35 30.78 9.89 51.20
CA PRO A 35 30.06 10.63 52.21
C PRO A 35 29.03 11.58 51.58
N ASN A 36 27.89 11.71 52.25
CA ASN A 36 26.70 12.47 51.85
C ASN A 36 27.01 13.81 51.16
N PRO A 37 26.36 14.14 50.01
CA PRO A 37 26.30 15.51 49.53
C PRO A 37 25.42 16.36 50.48
N PRO A 38 25.65 17.68 50.55
CA PRO A 38 24.89 18.56 51.43
C PRO A 38 23.40 18.53 51.08
N VAL A 39 22.55 18.56 52.10
CA VAL A 39 21.10 18.67 51.97
C VAL A 39 20.77 19.93 51.19
N VAL A 40 20.46 19.78 49.90
CA VAL A 40 19.87 20.86 49.10
C VAL A 40 18.43 20.99 49.58
N ASN A 41 18.16 22.12 50.24
CA ASN A 41 16.83 22.50 50.69
C ASN A 41 15.94 22.69 49.45
N LEU A 42 15.13 21.67 49.11
CA LEU A 42 14.18 21.72 48.00
C LEU A 42 13.01 22.61 48.40
N GLN A 43 13.14 23.90 48.17
CA GLN A 43 12.03 24.83 48.20
C GLN A 43 11.15 24.53 46.96
N PRO A 44 9.83 24.33 47.11
CA PRO A 44 8.97 24.02 45.97
C PRO A 44 8.97 25.21 44.98
N PRO A 45 9.00 24.95 43.66
CA PRO A 45 8.99 26.01 42.66
C PRO A 45 7.68 26.80 42.76
N THR A 46 7.81 28.12 42.99
CA THR A 46 6.68 29.06 43.14
C THR A 46 6.11 29.54 41.81
N SER A 47 6.43 28.88 40.69
CA SER A 47 5.88 29.22 39.38
C SER A 47 5.44 27.96 38.63
N PRO A 48 4.22 27.95 38.04
CA PRO A 48 3.82 26.86 37.16
C PRO A 48 4.79 26.80 35.96
N PRO A 49 5.11 25.59 35.47
CA PRO A 49 5.93 25.45 34.27
C PRO A 49 5.26 26.21 33.10
N PRO A 50 6.06 26.85 32.23
CA PRO A 50 5.51 27.51 31.06
C PRO A 50 4.68 26.49 30.27
N PRO A 51 3.52 26.90 29.71
CA PRO A 51 2.74 26.00 28.87
C PRO A 51 3.64 25.48 27.74
N PRO A 52 3.50 24.20 27.37
CA PRO A 52 4.21 23.68 26.20
C PRO A 52 3.94 24.62 25.01
N PRO A 53 4.95 24.88 24.16
CA PRO A 53 4.72 25.65 22.94
C PRO A 53 3.52 25.02 22.21
N PRO A 54 2.59 25.83 21.68
CA PRO A 54 1.50 25.28 20.88
C PRO A 54 2.15 24.39 19.82
N PHE A 55 1.70 23.14 19.74
CA PHE A 55 2.12 22.23 18.67
C PHE A 55 1.86 22.96 17.36
N GLU A 56 2.92 23.49 16.74
CA GLU A 56 2.87 23.97 15.36
C GLU A 56 2.52 22.72 14.56
N VAL A 57 1.25 22.62 14.16
CA VAL A 57 0.81 21.59 13.24
C VAL A 57 1.54 21.89 11.94
N GLU A 58 2.67 21.22 11.72
CA GLU A 58 3.53 21.37 10.56
C GLU A 58 2.63 21.33 9.32
N GLN A 59 2.48 22.48 8.66
CA GLN A 59 1.54 22.61 7.58
C GLN A 59 2.09 21.81 6.39
N PRO A 60 1.33 20.86 5.82
CA PRO A 60 1.82 20.10 4.69
C PRO A 60 2.16 21.05 3.54
N ASP A 61 3.41 20.99 3.07
CA ASP A 61 3.90 21.74 1.92
C ASP A 61 3.21 21.23 0.66
N LEU A 62 2.09 21.87 0.32
CA LEU A 62 1.25 21.45 -0.81
C LEU A 62 2.02 21.48 -2.15
N PRO A 63 2.84 22.52 -2.46
CA PRO A 63 3.75 22.47 -3.61
C PRO A 63 4.68 21.25 -3.64
N ALA A 64 5.29 20.87 -2.52
CA ALA A 64 6.15 19.69 -2.47
C ALA A 64 5.37 18.38 -2.70
N LEU A 65 4.18 18.24 -2.11
CA LEU A 65 3.30 17.09 -2.34
C LEU A 65 2.84 17.02 -3.80
N GLU A 66 2.50 18.16 -4.41
CA GLU A 66 2.11 18.24 -5.81
C GLU A 66 3.24 17.78 -6.75
N SER A 67 4.46 18.25 -6.48
CA SER A 67 5.66 17.88 -7.23
C SER A 67 5.92 16.38 -7.15
N THR A 68 5.84 15.80 -5.94
CA THR A 68 6.00 14.36 -5.71
C THR A 68 4.96 13.55 -6.46
N PHE A 69 3.68 13.90 -6.33
CA PHE A 69 2.59 13.21 -7.02
C PHE A 69 2.76 13.28 -8.56
N SER A 70 3.14 14.44 -9.09
CA SER A 70 3.38 14.65 -10.53
C SER A 70 4.57 13.83 -11.04
N ARG A 71 5.62 13.67 -10.22
CA ARG A 71 6.78 12.83 -10.54
C ARG A 71 6.38 11.37 -10.66
N TYR A 72 5.69 10.82 -9.65
CA TYR A 72 5.21 9.43 -9.71
C TYR A 72 4.28 9.19 -10.89
N TYR A 73 3.40 10.15 -11.20
CA TYR A 73 2.52 10.04 -12.36
C TYR A 73 3.30 9.99 -13.68
N THR A 74 4.32 10.84 -13.82
CA THR A 74 5.20 10.86 -14.99
C THR A 74 5.93 9.52 -15.16
N THR A 75 6.47 8.97 -14.07
CA THR A 75 7.11 7.64 -14.08
C THR A 75 6.13 6.56 -14.51
N TYR A 76 4.91 6.55 -13.94
CA TYR A 76 3.85 5.62 -14.31
C TYR A 76 3.50 5.71 -15.80
N GLN A 77 3.31 6.93 -16.33
CA GLN A 77 3.00 7.15 -17.74
C GLN A 77 4.12 6.66 -18.67
N ASN A 78 5.37 6.96 -18.34
CA ASN A 78 6.53 6.52 -19.11
C ASN A 78 6.62 5.00 -19.15
N ALA A 79 6.41 4.33 -18.01
CA ALA A 79 6.39 2.87 -17.95
C ALA A 79 5.26 2.27 -18.80
N GLN A 80 4.05 2.85 -18.76
CA GLN A 80 2.93 2.40 -19.59
C GLN A 80 3.23 2.58 -21.10
N LEU A 81 3.81 3.71 -21.48
CA LEU A 81 4.17 3.99 -22.87
C LEU A 81 5.25 3.02 -23.36
N GLN A 82 6.27 2.74 -22.55
CA GLN A 82 7.34 1.80 -22.88
C GLN A 82 6.78 0.39 -23.14
N ARG A 83 5.87 -0.08 -22.27
CA ARG A 83 5.21 -1.39 -22.43
C ARG A 83 4.27 -1.45 -23.64
N ALA A 84 3.57 -0.35 -23.93
CA ALA A 84 2.76 -0.26 -25.14
C ALA A 84 3.63 -0.35 -26.40
N ARG A 85 4.76 0.37 -26.43
CA ARG A 85 5.74 0.33 -27.53
C ARG A 85 6.36 -1.06 -27.72
N SER A 86 6.79 -1.71 -26.63
CA SER A 86 7.38 -3.05 -26.71
C SER A 86 6.41 -4.09 -27.27
N ASN A 87 5.13 -4.00 -26.91
CA ASN A 87 4.09 -4.85 -27.47
C ASN A 87 3.86 -4.59 -28.96
N LEU A 88 3.81 -3.33 -29.40
CA LEU A 88 3.57 -2.99 -30.81
C LEU A 88 4.64 -3.57 -31.74
N LEU A 89 5.88 -3.71 -31.26
CA LEU A 89 6.99 -4.28 -32.04
C LEU A 89 6.89 -5.80 -32.26
N HIS A 90 6.09 -6.52 -31.46
CA HIS A 90 5.98 -7.99 -31.49
C HIS A 90 4.52 -8.45 -31.64
N PHE A 91 3.71 -7.66 -32.35
CA PHE A 91 2.25 -7.73 -32.22
C PHE A 91 1.60 -8.72 -33.20
N HIS A 92 1.05 -9.81 -32.68
CA HIS A 92 0.18 -10.71 -33.44
C HIS A 92 -1.31 -10.48 -33.07
N PRO A 93 -2.26 -10.38 -34.02
CA PRO A 93 -3.68 -10.18 -33.72
C PRO A 93 -4.29 -11.20 -32.75
N LEU A 94 -3.80 -12.45 -32.78
CA LEU A 94 -4.22 -13.50 -31.84
C LEU A 94 -3.86 -13.19 -30.38
N ASP A 95 -2.76 -12.47 -30.13
CA ASP A 95 -2.37 -12.09 -28.77
C ASP A 95 -3.33 -11.09 -28.16
N LEU A 96 -3.91 -10.19 -28.97
CA LEU A 96 -4.97 -9.30 -28.52
C LEU A 96 -6.21 -10.06 -28.11
N THR A 97 -6.69 -10.96 -28.96
CA THR A 97 -7.87 -11.79 -28.67
C THR A 97 -7.64 -12.59 -27.40
N LYS A 98 -6.45 -13.18 -27.25
CA LYS A 98 -6.06 -13.92 -26.04
C LYS A 98 -6.04 -13.03 -24.80
N LYS A 99 -5.50 -11.82 -24.86
CA LYS A 99 -5.51 -10.85 -23.75
C LYS A 99 -6.95 -10.44 -23.38
N ARG A 100 -7.80 -10.17 -24.37
CA ARG A 100 -9.22 -9.82 -24.18
C ARG A 100 -9.98 -10.95 -23.48
N LEU A 101 -9.87 -12.18 -23.99
CA LEU A 101 -10.52 -13.36 -23.39
C LEU A 101 -10.03 -13.63 -21.98
N LYS A 102 -8.71 -13.51 -21.73
CA LYS A 102 -8.16 -13.63 -20.37
C LYS A 102 -8.76 -12.60 -19.41
N MET A 103 -8.85 -11.32 -19.82
CA MET A 103 -9.45 -10.28 -18.99
C MET A 103 -10.91 -10.59 -18.67
N GLN A 104 -11.72 -10.91 -19.69
CA GLN A 104 -13.13 -11.27 -19.51
C GLN A 104 -13.30 -12.45 -18.55
N PHE A 105 -12.48 -13.49 -18.71
CA PHE A 105 -12.53 -14.66 -17.84
C PHE A 105 -12.14 -14.35 -16.39
N HIS A 106 -11.21 -13.44 -16.16
CA HIS A 106 -10.86 -12.99 -14.81
C HIS A 106 -12.01 -12.22 -14.15
N TYR A 107 -12.69 -11.33 -14.87
CA TYR A 107 -13.88 -10.64 -14.35
C TYR A 107 -15.05 -11.59 -14.10
N LEU A 108 -15.30 -12.55 -15.00
CA LEU A 108 -16.30 -13.59 -14.78
C LEU A 108 -15.99 -14.43 -13.54
N ARG A 109 -14.71 -14.68 -13.25
CA ARG A 109 -14.33 -15.37 -12.02
C ARG A 109 -14.64 -14.51 -10.80
N LEU A 110 -14.39 -13.20 -10.81
CA LEU A 110 -14.69 -12.34 -9.64
C LEU A 110 -16.16 -12.37 -9.21
N THR A 111 -17.09 -12.69 -10.11
CA THR A 111 -18.53 -12.75 -9.79
C THR A 111 -18.97 -14.06 -9.12
N LEU A 112 -18.07 -15.03 -8.90
CA LEU A 112 -18.40 -16.27 -8.20
C LEU A 112 -18.49 -16.01 -6.68
N SER A 113 -19.61 -16.39 -6.06
CA SER A 113 -19.96 -16.09 -4.66
C SER A 113 -18.99 -16.65 -3.61
N ASP A 114 -18.33 -17.78 -3.89
CA ASP A 114 -17.53 -18.53 -2.90
C ASP A 114 -16.02 -18.46 -3.12
N ILE A 115 -15.52 -17.36 -3.68
CA ILE A 115 -14.08 -17.20 -3.89
C ILE A 115 -13.36 -16.84 -2.58
N SER A 116 -12.49 -17.75 -2.14
CA SER A 116 -11.53 -17.51 -1.06
C SER A 116 -10.67 -16.26 -1.32
N ILE A 117 -10.30 -15.54 -0.27
CA ILE A 117 -9.47 -14.31 -0.32
C ILE A 117 -8.21 -14.50 -1.19
N SER A 118 -7.45 -15.58 -1.00
CA SER A 118 -6.22 -15.83 -1.76
C SER A 118 -6.47 -16.06 -3.26
N LYS A 119 -7.59 -16.68 -3.64
CA LYS A 119 -7.99 -16.82 -5.05
C LYS A 119 -8.42 -15.47 -5.63
N ARG A 120 -9.17 -14.67 -4.88
CA ARG A 120 -9.56 -13.30 -5.27
C ARG A 120 -8.32 -12.45 -5.54
N ALA A 121 -7.37 -12.45 -4.60
CA ALA A 121 -6.10 -11.73 -4.73
C ALA A 121 -5.33 -12.13 -6.00
N LYS A 122 -5.25 -13.43 -6.30
CA LYS A 122 -4.63 -13.92 -7.54
C LYS A 122 -5.35 -13.42 -8.79
N ILE A 123 -6.68 -13.40 -8.81
CA ILE A 123 -7.47 -12.90 -9.95
C ILE A 123 -7.23 -11.40 -10.14
N LEU A 124 -7.33 -10.61 -9.07
CA LEU A 124 -7.09 -9.17 -9.08
C LEU A 124 -5.67 -8.82 -9.57
N SER A 125 -4.64 -9.51 -9.07
CA SER A 125 -3.26 -9.37 -9.56
C SER A 125 -3.13 -9.68 -11.06
N LYS A 126 -3.83 -10.70 -11.58
CA LYS A 126 -3.84 -11.00 -13.02
C LYS A 126 -4.53 -9.90 -13.85
N ILE A 127 -5.61 -9.30 -13.34
CA ILE A 127 -6.26 -8.14 -13.98
C ILE A 127 -5.27 -6.98 -14.05
N ASN A 128 -4.59 -6.65 -12.94
CA ASN A 128 -3.58 -5.60 -12.94
C ASN A 128 -2.42 -5.89 -13.89
N HIS A 129 -1.91 -7.11 -13.90
CA HIS A 129 -0.86 -7.49 -14.84
C HIS A 129 -1.29 -7.31 -16.32
N LEU A 130 -2.55 -7.62 -16.66
CA LEU A 130 -3.09 -7.37 -17.99
C LEU A 130 -3.19 -5.87 -18.29
N ARG A 131 -3.67 -5.05 -17.35
CA ARG A 131 -3.72 -3.57 -17.50
C ARG A 131 -2.32 -2.97 -17.68
N LEU A 132 -1.38 -3.44 -16.87
CA LEU A 132 0.01 -3.05 -16.93
C LEU A 132 0.69 -3.55 -18.20
N SER A 133 0.10 -4.45 -18.99
CA SER A 133 0.71 -4.86 -20.25
C SER A 133 0.81 -3.72 -21.28
N GLY A 134 0.11 -2.58 -21.09
CA GLY A 134 0.11 -1.46 -22.04
C GLY A 134 -0.97 -1.57 -23.12
N TYR A 135 -1.83 -2.59 -23.06
CA TYR A 135 -3.03 -2.68 -23.89
C TYR A 135 -4.22 -1.96 -23.23
N ARG A 136 -5.00 -1.21 -24.02
CA ARG A 136 -6.20 -0.53 -23.56
C ARG A 136 -7.44 -1.37 -23.87
N PHE A 137 -8.05 -1.92 -22.83
CA PHE A 137 -9.27 -2.70 -22.94
C PHE A 137 -10.50 -1.80 -23.07
N ALA A 138 -11.46 -2.23 -23.88
CA ALA A 138 -12.78 -1.60 -23.99
C ALA A 138 -13.61 -1.78 -22.70
N HIS A 139 -14.68 -1.01 -22.54
CA HIS A 139 -15.45 -0.95 -21.30
C HIS A 139 -16.16 -2.26 -20.94
N GLU A 140 -16.56 -3.04 -21.95
CA GLU A 140 -17.20 -4.35 -21.81
C GLU A 140 -16.21 -5.42 -21.31
N ILE A 141 -14.90 -5.15 -21.43
CA ILE A 141 -13.84 -6.09 -21.12
C ILE A 141 -13.16 -5.74 -19.80
N ASP A 142 -12.95 -4.45 -19.54
CA ASP A 142 -12.35 -3.97 -18.30
C ASP A 142 -13.16 -2.78 -17.74
N PRO A 143 -14.31 -3.04 -17.10
CA PRO A 143 -15.23 -1.99 -16.67
C PRO A 143 -14.57 -1.00 -15.70
N GLY A 144 -13.64 -1.45 -14.85
CA GLY A 144 -12.96 -0.62 -13.86
C GLY A 144 -12.25 0.61 -14.43
N LEU A 145 -11.64 0.50 -15.62
CA LEU A 145 -10.94 1.64 -16.24
C LEU A 145 -11.88 2.74 -16.73
N HIS A 146 -13.18 2.46 -16.83
CA HIS A 146 -14.20 3.35 -17.40
C HIS A 146 -15.25 3.81 -16.38
N VAL A 147 -15.14 3.38 -15.12
CA VAL A 147 -15.99 3.85 -14.02
C VAL A 147 -15.87 5.37 -13.87
N ARG A 148 -17.00 6.06 -13.70
CA ARG A 148 -17.03 7.52 -13.48
C ARG A 148 -16.32 7.90 -12.17
N LEU A 149 -15.73 9.09 -12.11
CA LEU A 149 -15.16 9.61 -10.86
C LEU A 149 -16.28 9.83 -9.83
N GLY A 150 -15.99 9.53 -8.56
CA GLY A 150 -16.94 9.64 -7.45
C GLY A 150 -17.91 8.46 -7.34
N THR A 151 -17.63 7.34 -8.00
CA THR A 151 -18.42 6.10 -7.82
C THR A 151 -17.76 5.24 -6.73
N PRO A 152 -18.49 4.74 -5.72
CA PRO A 152 -17.94 3.81 -4.73
C PRO A 152 -17.32 2.57 -5.39
N TRP A 153 -16.13 2.19 -4.95
CA TRP A 153 -15.38 1.10 -5.57
C TRP A 153 -15.82 -0.27 -5.05
N VAL A 154 -16.11 -1.19 -5.97
CA VAL A 154 -16.45 -2.57 -5.68
C VAL A 154 -15.47 -3.46 -6.43
N PHE A 155 -14.48 -4.04 -5.74
CA PHE A 155 -13.40 -4.82 -6.35
C PHE A 155 -13.91 -6.01 -7.16
N ASP A 156 -15.03 -6.60 -6.75
CA ASP A 156 -15.66 -7.74 -7.41
C ASP A 156 -16.26 -7.38 -8.77
N ARG A 157 -16.54 -6.09 -8.97
CA ARG A 157 -17.16 -5.56 -10.18
C ARG A 157 -16.17 -4.81 -11.06
N PHE A 158 -15.30 -4.02 -10.44
CA PHE A 158 -14.42 -3.07 -11.12
C PHE A 158 -12.95 -3.50 -11.09
N GLY A 159 -12.64 -4.62 -10.43
CA GLY A 159 -11.29 -5.11 -10.27
C GLY A 159 -10.45 -4.15 -9.40
N PRO A 160 -9.13 -4.19 -9.53
CA PRO A 160 -8.24 -3.32 -8.77
C PRO A 160 -8.50 -1.84 -9.05
N TYR A 161 -8.25 -0.97 -8.08
CA TYR A 161 -8.40 0.46 -8.24
C TYR A 161 -7.25 1.06 -9.08
N PRO A 162 -7.51 1.78 -10.18
CA PRO A 162 -6.44 2.39 -10.98
C PRO A 162 -5.87 3.66 -10.30
N ALA A 163 -4.59 3.64 -9.92
CA ALA A 163 -3.91 4.71 -9.20
C ALA A 163 -3.98 6.06 -9.92
N LYS A 164 -3.85 6.05 -11.26
CA LYS A 164 -3.95 7.24 -12.11
C LYS A 164 -5.27 7.99 -12.00
N ARG A 165 -6.32 7.41 -11.39
CA ARG A 165 -7.61 8.08 -11.21
C ARG A 165 -7.47 9.33 -10.34
N LEU A 166 -6.69 9.26 -9.27
CA LEU A 166 -6.44 10.41 -8.39
C LEU A 166 -5.82 11.57 -9.16
N PHE A 167 -4.97 11.30 -10.15
CA PHE A 167 -4.32 12.34 -10.92
C PHE A 167 -5.31 13.16 -11.76
N LYS A 168 -6.44 12.55 -12.18
CA LYS A 168 -7.50 13.27 -12.89
C LYS A 168 -8.18 14.34 -12.02
N LEU A 169 -8.10 14.20 -10.71
CA LEU A 169 -8.69 15.12 -9.73
C LEU A 169 -7.76 16.26 -9.35
N LYS A 170 -6.48 16.20 -9.75
CA LYS A 170 -5.46 17.20 -9.43
C LYS A 170 -5.94 18.63 -9.73
N HIS A 171 -6.54 18.83 -10.91
CA HIS A 171 -6.99 20.12 -11.40
C HIS A 171 -8.45 20.45 -11.07
N TRP A 172 -9.14 19.60 -10.29
CA TRP A 172 -10.52 19.86 -9.94
C TRP A 172 -10.62 21.07 -9.00
N ASP A 173 -11.60 21.91 -9.28
CA ASP A 173 -12.01 23.00 -8.39
C ASP A 173 -12.86 22.42 -7.26
N LEU A 174 -12.30 22.41 -6.07
CA LEU A 174 -12.93 21.85 -4.88
C LEU A 174 -13.87 22.84 -4.20
N LYS A 175 -13.87 24.13 -4.61
CA LYS A 175 -14.76 25.14 -4.02
C LYS A 175 -16.22 24.90 -4.39
N LYS A 176 -16.48 24.22 -5.51
CA LYS A 176 -17.82 23.79 -5.94
C LYS A 176 -18.15 22.46 -5.25
N GLY A 177 -19.30 22.39 -4.56
CA GLY A 177 -19.65 21.26 -3.68
C GLY A 177 -19.62 19.87 -4.35
N GLU A 178 -19.80 19.78 -5.67
CA GLU A 178 -19.62 18.52 -6.40
C GLU A 178 -18.15 18.04 -6.43
N GLY A 179 -17.19 18.96 -6.56
CA GLY A 179 -15.77 18.63 -6.62
C GLY A 179 -15.24 18.07 -5.30
N GLU A 180 -15.62 18.70 -4.18
CA GLU A 180 -15.27 18.21 -2.84
C GLU A 180 -15.80 16.78 -2.60
N ARG A 181 -17.07 16.54 -2.90
CA ARG A 181 -17.71 15.22 -2.73
C ARG A 181 -17.02 14.14 -3.56
N VAL A 182 -16.72 14.42 -4.82
CA VAL A 182 -16.04 13.45 -5.70
C VAL A 182 -14.63 13.14 -5.21
N VAL A 183 -13.87 14.15 -4.77
CA VAL A 183 -12.52 13.90 -4.22
C VAL A 183 -12.57 13.07 -2.95
N ARG A 184 -13.49 13.36 -2.02
CA ARG A 184 -13.68 12.54 -0.81
C ARG A 184 -13.98 11.08 -1.16
N GLN A 185 -14.90 10.84 -2.09
CA GLN A 185 -15.23 9.48 -2.51
C GLN A 185 -14.05 8.74 -3.17
N GLU A 186 -13.27 9.42 -4.01
CA GLU A 186 -12.10 8.80 -4.64
C GLU A 186 -10.96 8.56 -3.64
N LEU A 187 -10.83 9.37 -2.59
CA LEU A 187 -9.93 9.12 -1.46
C LEU A 187 -10.37 7.92 -0.63
N GLU A 188 -11.67 7.74 -0.38
CA GLU A 188 -12.20 6.53 0.27
C GLU A 188 -11.90 5.28 -0.56
N ASN A 189 -12.15 5.34 -1.87
CA ASN A 189 -11.84 4.25 -2.79
C ASN A 189 -10.34 3.89 -2.78
N ALA A 190 -9.48 4.91 -2.77
CA ALA A 190 -8.04 4.74 -2.69
C ALA A 190 -7.61 4.13 -1.35
N SER A 191 -8.20 4.57 -0.23
CA SER A 191 -7.97 3.98 1.09
C SER A 191 -8.32 2.50 1.12
N LEU A 192 -9.50 2.12 0.61
CA LEU A 192 -9.91 0.72 0.52
C LEU A 192 -8.91 -0.13 -0.27
N ALA A 193 -8.33 0.43 -1.34
CA ALA A 193 -7.31 -0.25 -2.13
C ALA A 193 -5.99 -0.39 -1.37
N MET A 194 -5.56 0.64 -0.65
CA MET A 194 -4.36 0.61 0.20
C MET A 194 -4.51 -0.39 1.34
N ASP A 195 -5.63 -0.36 2.06
CA ASP A 195 -5.92 -1.28 3.18
C ASP A 195 -5.90 -2.73 2.71
N GLY A 196 -6.54 -3.02 1.57
CA GLY A 196 -6.50 -4.35 0.95
C GLY A 196 -5.08 -4.77 0.57
N GLN A 197 -4.27 -3.84 0.04
CA GLN A 197 -2.89 -4.11 -0.35
C GLN A 197 -2.03 -4.42 0.88
N SER A 198 -2.09 -3.58 1.92
CA SER A 198 -1.37 -3.77 3.18
C SER A 198 -1.77 -5.06 3.90
N TYR A 199 -3.05 -5.40 3.92
CA TYR A 199 -3.52 -6.66 4.49
C TYR A 199 -2.86 -7.87 3.82
N LEU A 200 -2.79 -7.89 2.48
CA LEU A 200 -2.16 -9.01 1.78
C LEU A 200 -0.64 -9.04 1.91
N GLU A 201 0.01 -7.88 1.94
CA GLU A 201 1.46 -7.80 2.15
C GLU A 201 1.87 -8.26 3.55
N SER A 202 0.98 -8.09 4.54
CA SER A 202 1.18 -8.59 5.89
C SER A 202 0.92 -10.09 6.06
N ASP A 203 0.25 -10.74 5.11
CA ASP A 203 -0.07 -12.17 5.18
C ASP A 203 1.15 -13.01 4.72
N PRO A 204 1.82 -13.76 5.63
CA PRO A 204 2.99 -14.55 5.29
C PRO A 204 2.69 -15.70 4.30
N ARG A 205 1.40 -16.02 4.07
CA ARG A 205 0.95 -17.06 3.13
C ARG A 205 0.61 -16.49 1.75
N ALA A 206 0.58 -15.17 1.57
CA ALA A 206 0.19 -14.54 0.31
C ALA A 206 1.23 -14.77 -0.81
N GLY A 207 2.48 -15.08 -0.47
CA GLY A 207 3.58 -15.22 -1.43
C GLY A 207 3.99 -13.89 -2.06
N GLU A 208 4.74 -13.91 -3.17
CA GLU A 208 5.22 -12.68 -3.86
C GLU A 208 4.14 -11.92 -4.66
N VAL A 209 2.87 -11.98 -4.27
CA VAL A 209 1.80 -11.34 -5.06
C VAL A 209 1.85 -9.82 -4.85
N ARG A 210 2.51 -9.13 -5.80
CA ARG A 210 2.59 -7.66 -5.85
C ARG A 210 1.38 -7.07 -6.59
N LEU A 211 0.97 -5.86 -6.20
CA LEU A 211 -0.01 -5.02 -6.91
C LEU A 211 -1.37 -5.70 -7.12
N VAL A 212 -2.05 -6.02 -6.03
CA VAL A 212 -3.34 -6.71 -6.04
C VAL A 212 -4.49 -5.73 -6.17
N TYR A 213 -4.56 -4.76 -5.26
CA TYR A 213 -5.71 -3.86 -5.15
C TYR A 213 -5.51 -2.53 -5.88
N THR A 214 -4.29 -2.23 -6.31
CA THR A 214 -3.94 -1.09 -7.15
C THR A 214 -2.85 -1.44 -8.15
N ASP A 215 -2.81 -0.75 -9.29
CA ASP A 215 -1.81 -0.95 -10.32
C ASP A 215 -0.49 -0.22 -10.06
N ASP A 216 -0.46 0.70 -9.08
CA ASP A 216 0.73 1.41 -8.63
C ASP A 216 0.50 1.96 -7.21
N VAL A 217 1.26 1.45 -6.21
CA VAL A 217 1.08 1.82 -4.80
C VAL A 217 1.66 3.19 -4.50
N GLU A 218 2.82 3.52 -5.05
CA GLU A 218 3.52 4.78 -4.79
C GLU A 218 2.77 5.98 -5.41
N LEU A 219 2.24 5.79 -6.63
CA LEU A 219 1.37 6.78 -7.26
C LEU A 219 0.06 6.98 -6.48
N LEU A 220 -0.52 5.88 -5.97
CA LEU A 220 -1.76 5.96 -5.21
C LEU A 220 -1.54 6.71 -3.90
N HIS A 221 -0.49 6.34 -3.14
CA HIS A 221 -0.12 6.96 -1.88
C HIS A 221 0.16 8.46 -2.02
N SER A 222 1.06 8.84 -2.94
CA SER A 222 1.39 10.26 -3.17
C SER A 222 0.18 11.08 -3.63
N GLY A 223 -0.74 10.47 -4.41
CA GLY A 223 -2.00 11.10 -4.79
C GLY A 223 -2.96 11.30 -3.61
N MET A 224 -3.02 10.34 -2.68
CA MET A 224 -3.82 10.45 -1.46
C MET A 224 -3.31 11.59 -0.58
N GLU A 225 -2.01 11.63 -0.30
CA GLU A 225 -1.38 12.68 0.52
C GLU A 225 -1.68 14.08 -0.03
N TYR A 226 -1.44 14.28 -1.33
CA TYR A 226 -1.68 15.56 -1.98
C TYR A 226 -3.16 15.98 -1.92
N LEU A 227 -4.09 15.09 -2.27
CA LEU A 227 -5.52 15.42 -2.31
C LEU A 227 -6.11 15.61 -0.91
N GLN A 228 -5.62 14.88 0.09
CA GLN A 228 -5.99 15.09 1.49
C GLN A 228 -5.51 16.45 1.99
N ALA A 229 -4.25 16.81 1.72
CA ALA A 229 -3.72 18.14 2.06
C ALA A 229 -4.51 19.26 1.37
N LYS A 230 -4.81 19.10 0.08
CA LYS A 230 -5.63 20.06 -0.71
C LYS A 230 -7.04 20.23 -0.16
N LEU A 231 -7.68 19.16 0.32
CA LEU A 231 -8.98 19.24 1.02
C LEU A 231 -8.86 19.94 2.38
N GLY A 232 -7.80 19.65 3.14
CA GLY A 232 -7.55 20.24 4.45
C GLY A 232 -7.33 21.75 4.39
N GLU A 233 -6.61 22.24 3.38
CA GLU A 233 -6.40 23.67 3.15
C GLU A 233 -7.72 24.40 2.89
N MET A 234 -8.64 23.82 2.12
CA MET A 234 -9.97 24.42 1.92
C MET A 234 -10.80 24.54 3.19
N GLY A 235 -10.74 23.52 4.06
CA GLY A 235 -11.46 23.54 5.34
C GLY A 235 -11.00 24.70 6.24
N ARG A 236 -9.73 25.12 6.11
CA ARG A 236 -9.15 26.24 6.84
C ARG A 236 -9.50 27.61 6.25
N VAL A 237 -9.72 27.72 4.93
CA VAL A 237 -10.09 28.97 4.26
C VAL A 237 -11.57 29.34 4.47
N ARG A 238 -12.42 28.40 4.92
CA ARG A 238 -13.86 28.62 5.19
C ARG A 238 -14.17 29.08 6.63
N VAL A 239 -13.16 29.39 7.46
CA VAL A 239 -13.33 29.89 8.83
C VAL A 239 -13.24 31.41 8.88
#